data_AF-A0A7S0XMM9-F1
#
_entry.id   AF-A0A7S0XMM9-F1
#
_cell.length_a   1.000
_cell.length_b   1.000
_cell.length_c   1.000
_cell.angle_alpha   90.00
_cell.angle_beta   90.00
_cell.angle_gamma   90.00
#
_symmetry.space_group_name_H-M   'P 1'
#
loop_
_entity.id
_entity.type
_entity.pdbx_description
1 polymer ?
#
loop_
_entity_poly.entity_id
_entity_poly.type
_entity_poly.pdbx_seq_one_letter_code
_entity_poly.pdbx_strand_id
1 'polypeptide(L)'
;ADSRLNPRDALAVLDWIRSGKPVHSVRDHPNHDRVLNGGMWGATNRSALAGRMRPLVRAFVDHDSYGADLNFLDQEVYPLVANEIYAHDAFTCLKYYGSVPFPTKRPRNFQHVGQVPSPFPNSPGGRH
;
A
#
# COMPACT_ATOMS: atom_id res chain seq x y z
N ALA A 1 -8.66 -13.47 -5.77
CA ALA A 1 -8.02 -14.14 -4.61
C ALA A 1 -7.26 -13.08 -3.85
N ASP A 2 -7.38 -13.05 -2.53
CA ASP A 2 -6.66 -12.09 -1.70
C ASP A 2 -5.16 -12.38 -1.72
N SER A 3 -4.36 -11.33 -1.57
CA SER A 3 -2.90 -11.47 -1.52
C SER A 3 -2.48 -12.34 -0.35
N ARG A 4 -1.54 -13.28 -0.58
CA ARG A 4 -0.99 -14.07 0.54
C ARG A 4 -0.03 -13.19 1.34
N LEU A 5 -0.23 -13.13 2.66
CA LEU A 5 0.74 -12.54 3.58
C LEU A 5 2.11 -13.22 3.38
N ASN A 6 3.15 -12.42 3.21
CA ASN A 6 4.52 -12.91 3.08
C ASN A 6 5.40 -12.31 4.20
N PRO A 7 6.59 -12.87 4.46
CA PRO A 7 7.46 -12.36 5.52
C PRO A 7 7.85 -10.88 5.38
N ARG A 8 7.88 -10.37 4.13
CA ARG A 8 8.21 -8.96 3.85
C ARG A 8 7.07 -8.02 4.25
N ASP A 9 5.82 -8.44 4.09
CA ASP A 9 4.63 -7.76 4.59
C ASP A 9 4.67 -7.65 6.11
N ALA A 10 4.82 -8.79 6.80
CA ALA A 10 4.88 -8.84 8.26
C ALA A 10 6.00 -7.95 8.84
N LEU A 11 7.17 -7.94 8.20
CA LEU A 11 8.29 -7.10 8.64
C LEU A 11 8.06 -5.61 8.37
N ALA A 12 7.44 -5.25 7.23
CA ALA A 12 7.06 -3.86 6.96
C ALA A 12 6.01 -3.35 7.97
N VAL A 13 5.06 -4.20 8.37
CA VAL A 13 4.07 -3.87 9.42
C VAL A 13 4.74 -3.72 10.77
N LEU A 14 5.66 -4.62 11.15
CA LEU A 14 6.41 -4.49 12.40
C LEU A 14 7.26 -3.22 12.45
N ASP A 15 7.87 -2.84 11.34
CA ASP A 15 8.64 -1.60 11.24
C ASP A 15 7.74 -0.37 11.32
N TRP A 16 6.58 -0.40 10.67
CA TRP A 16 5.55 0.62 10.82
C TRP A 16 5.09 0.77 12.29
N ILE A 17 4.81 -0.33 12.99
CA ILE A 17 4.43 -0.30 14.42
C ILE A 17 5.52 0.38 15.24
N ARG A 18 6.79 0.05 15.01
CA ARG A 18 7.94 0.64 15.71
C ARG A 18 8.13 2.13 15.42
N SER A 19 7.79 2.57 14.20
CA SER A 19 7.85 4.00 13.83
C SER A 19 6.88 4.87 14.66
N GLY A 20 5.85 4.27 15.25
CA GLY A 20 4.82 4.97 16.01
C GLY A 20 3.86 5.82 15.17
N LYS A 21 4.10 5.95 13.86
CA LYS A 21 3.27 6.71 12.91
C LYS A 21 1.88 6.08 12.77
N PRO A 22 0.81 6.88 12.65
CA PRO A 22 -0.53 6.32 12.69
C PRO A 22 -1.06 5.83 11.33
N VAL A 23 -0.36 6.08 10.21
CA VAL A 23 -0.73 5.61 8.87
C VAL A 23 0.44 4.90 8.18
N HIS A 24 0.16 3.80 7.49
CA HIS A 24 1.11 3.03 6.67
C HIS A 24 0.75 3.15 5.20
N SER A 25 1.75 3.25 4.34
CA SER A 25 1.60 2.99 2.91
C SER A 25 2.74 2.10 2.41
N VAL A 26 2.45 1.26 1.42
CA VAL A 26 3.39 0.27 0.87
C VAL A 26 3.42 0.37 -0.66
N ARG A 27 4.62 0.56 -1.21
CA ARG A 27 4.90 0.64 -2.66
C ARG A 27 6.02 -0.32 -3.03
N ASP A 28 5.67 -1.60 -3.12
CA ASP A 28 6.62 -2.70 -3.36
C ASP A 28 6.56 -3.27 -4.80
N HIS A 29 5.88 -2.60 -5.73
CA HIS A 29 5.78 -2.98 -7.14
C HIS A 29 5.73 -1.72 -8.04
N PRO A 30 6.26 -1.71 -9.28
CA PRO A 30 6.24 -0.53 -10.16
C PRO A 30 4.85 0.05 -10.40
N ASN A 31 3.82 -0.80 -10.39
CA ASN A 31 2.43 -0.36 -10.59
C ASN A 31 1.81 0.29 -9.33
N HIS A 32 2.46 0.21 -8.17
CA HIS A 32 1.99 0.86 -6.94
C HIS A 32 2.51 2.30 -6.87
N ASP A 33 2.14 3.11 -7.86
CA ASP A 33 2.65 4.47 -8.07
C ASP A 33 1.63 5.55 -7.64
N ARG A 34 1.15 5.42 -6.39
CA ARG A 34 0.28 6.38 -5.69
C ARG A 34 0.69 6.52 -4.23
N VAL A 35 0.34 7.64 -3.58
CA VAL A 35 0.67 7.85 -2.16
C VAL A 35 -0.02 6.81 -1.27
N LEU A 36 -1.32 6.57 -1.51
CA LEU A 36 -2.08 5.46 -0.95
C LEU A 36 -2.58 4.61 -2.12
N ASN A 37 -2.31 3.31 -2.10
CA ASN A 37 -2.79 2.39 -3.14
C ASN A 37 -3.87 1.47 -2.54
N GLY A 38 -4.85 1.08 -3.36
CA GLY A 38 -5.86 0.09 -2.99
C GLY A 38 -5.20 -1.18 -2.42
N GLY A 39 -5.62 -1.57 -1.21
CA GLY A 39 -5.10 -2.74 -0.50
C GLY A 39 -3.69 -2.60 0.11
N MET A 40 -2.94 -1.53 -0.14
CA MET A 40 -1.54 -1.37 0.28
C MET A 40 -1.35 -0.21 1.27
N TRP A 41 -2.34 0.04 2.12
CA TRP A 41 -2.28 1.06 3.15
C TRP A 41 -3.12 0.66 4.36
N GLY A 42 -2.87 1.31 5.49
CA GLY A 42 -3.64 1.11 6.71
C GLY A 42 -3.52 2.30 7.65
N ALA A 43 -4.50 2.51 8.51
CA ALA A 43 -4.50 3.59 9.49
C ALA A 43 -4.97 3.09 10.85
N THR A 44 -4.39 3.65 11.91
CA THR A 44 -4.78 3.38 13.29
C THR A 44 -5.82 4.37 13.78
N ASN A 45 -6.45 4.10 14.92
CA ASN A 45 -7.36 5.04 15.60
C ASN A 45 -6.68 6.31 16.13
N ARG A 46 -5.34 6.40 16.03
CA ARG A 46 -4.57 7.62 16.36
C ARG A 46 -4.43 8.57 15.16
N SER A 47 -4.84 8.13 13.96
CA SER A 47 -4.78 8.96 12.76
C SER A 47 -5.89 10.01 12.76
N ALA A 48 -5.69 11.09 12.01
CA ALA A 48 -6.71 12.08 11.70
C ALA A 48 -7.95 11.49 10.98
N LEU A 49 -7.89 10.22 10.55
CA LEU A 49 -8.99 9.50 9.92
C LEU A 49 -9.94 8.83 10.93
N ALA A 50 -9.58 8.78 12.21
CA ALA A 50 -10.36 8.14 13.26
C ALA A 50 -11.80 8.69 13.29
N GLY A 51 -12.79 7.79 13.15
CA GLY A 51 -14.21 8.15 13.11
C GLY A 51 -14.70 8.81 11.82
N ARG A 52 -13.82 9.10 10.86
CA ARG A 52 -14.15 9.86 9.63
C ARG A 52 -14.39 9.00 8.39
N MET A 53 -13.93 7.75 8.39
CA MET A 53 -14.07 6.87 7.22
C MET A 53 -15.54 6.71 6.76
N ARG A 54 -16.45 6.39 7.69
CA ARG A 54 -17.87 6.19 7.36
C ARG A 54 -18.56 7.43 6.74
N PRO A 55 -18.44 8.65 7.32
CA PRO A 55 -19.02 9.83 6.69
C PRO A 55 -18.35 10.18 5.35
N LEU A 56 -17.03 10.01 5.21
CA LEU A 56 -16.34 10.25 3.93
C LEU A 56 -16.86 9.33 2.81
N VAL A 57 -16.93 8.02 3.07
CA VAL A 57 -17.46 7.05 2.09
C VAL A 57 -18.91 7.33 1.73
N ARG A 58 -19.74 7.84 2.64
CA ARG A 58 -21.13 8.21 2.31
C ARG A 58 -21.25 9.49 1.49
N ALA A 59 -20.29 10.39 1.60
CA ALA A 59 -20.29 11.67 0.91
C ALA A 59 -19.62 11.59 -0.47
N PHE A 60 -18.77 10.59 -0.68
CA PHE A 60 -18.14 10.36 -1.98
C PHE A 60 -19.22 10.00 -3.01
N VAL A 61 -19.13 10.59 -4.21
CA VAL A 61 -20.21 10.49 -5.21
C VAL A 61 -19.99 9.31 -6.14
N ASP A 62 -18.74 9.01 -6.46
CA ASP A 62 -18.38 8.01 -7.45
C ASP A 62 -17.94 6.71 -6.77
N HIS A 63 -18.81 5.70 -6.73
CA HIS A 63 -18.51 4.44 -6.06
C HIS A 63 -18.21 3.29 -7.03
N ASP A 64 -18.60 3.43 -8.29
CA ASP A 64 -18.68 2.32 -9.23
C ASP A 64 -17.69 2.45 -10.39
N SER A 65 -17.07 3.62 -10.58
CA SER A 65 -16.09 3.78 -11.64
C SER A 65 -14.83 2.94 -11.37
N TYR A 66 -14.19 2.50 -12.46
CA TYR A 66 -12.89 1.87 -12.36
C TYR A 66 -11.88 2.86 -11.77
N GLY A 67 -11.32 2.53 -10.60
CA GLY A 67 -10.42 3.40 -9.85
C GLY A 67 -11.11 4.39 -8.91
N ALA A 68 -12.43 4.28 -8.71
CA ALA A 68 -13.17 5.05 -7.70
C ALA A 68 -12.53 4.98 -6.31
N ASP A 69 -12.02 3.80 -5.93
CA ASP A 69 -11.31 3.58 -4.67
C ASP A 69 -10.01 4.39 -4.60
N LEU A 70 -9.21 4.41 -5.67
CA LEU A 70 -7.98 5.19 -5.75
C LEU A 70 -8.28 6.70 -5.73
N ASN A 71 -9.33 7.13 -6.42
CA ASN A 71 -9.78 8.54 -6.41
C ASN A 71 -10.24 8.95 -5.01
N PHE A 72 -11.01 8.11 -4.32
CA PHE A 72 -11.42 8.32 -2.94
C PHE A 72 -10.21 8.46 -2.01
N LEU A 73 -9.22 7.58 -2.14
CA LEU A 73 -8.01 7.64 -1.33
C LEU A 73 -7.20 8.93 -1.57
N ASP A 74 -7.11 9.40 -2.82
CA ASP A 74 -6.38 10.60 -3.19
C ASP A 74 -7.10 11.90 -2.78
N GLN A 75 -8.42 11.94 -2.93
CA GLN A 75 -9.23 13.15 -2.71
C GLN A 75 -9.69 13.31 -1.27
N GLU A 76 -10.08 12.23 -0.61
CA GLU A 76 -10.74 12.29 0.70
C GLU A 76 -9.81 11.86 1.85
N VAL A 77 -8.99 10.83 1.63
CA VAL A 77 -8.16 10.26 2.71
C VAL A 77 -6.81 10.94 2.80
N TYR A 78 -6.06 11.01 1.70
CA TYR A 78 -4.68 11.52 1.70
C TYR A 78 -4.54 12.93 2.29
N PRO A 79 -5.39 13.93 1.97
CA PRO A 79 -5.26 15.28 2.51
C PRO A 79 -5.36 15.34 4.04
N LEU A 80 -6.07 14.39 4.65
CA LEU A 80 -6.23 14.32 6.11
C LEU A 80 -5.01 13.73 6.81
N VAL A 81 -4.29 12.83 6.14
CA VAL A 81 -3.24 12.03 6.76
C VAL A 81 -1.86 12.28 6.19
N ALA A 82 -1.67 13.25 5.29
CA ALA A 82 -0.42 13.47 4.57
C ALA A 82 0.84 13.55 5.47
N ASN A 83 0.70 14.14 6.66
CA ASN A 83 1.81 14.29 7.63
C ASN A 83 1.98 13.10 8.60
N GLU A 84 1.10 12.11 8.50
CA GLU A 84 1.00 10.95 9.39
C GLU A 84 1.57 9.67 8.78
N ILE A 85 1.91 9.69 7.49
CA ILE A 85 2.25 8.49 6.72
C ILE A 85 3.68 8.03 7.03
N TYR A 86 3.80 6.73 7.32
CA TYR A 86 5.04 5.97 7.22
C TYR A 86 4.99 5.12 5.96
N ALA A 87 5.88 5.39 5.02
CA ALA A 87 5.70 4.89 3.66
C ALA A 87 6.89 4.05 3.21
N HIS A 88 6.67 2.74 3.07
CA HIS A 88 7.70 1.84 2.54
C HIS A 88 7.69 1.84 1.02
N ASP A 89 8.85 2.02 0.39
CA ASP A 89 8.97 2.16 -1.05
C ASP A 89 10.20 1.42 -1.60
N ALA A 90 10.00 0.62 -2.64
CA ALA A 90 11.06 -0.14 -3.31
C ALA A 90 11.31 0.30 -4.77
N PHE A 91 10.53 1.22 -5.33
CA PHE A 91 10.58 1.58 -6.76
C PHE A 91 10.43 3.07 -7.07
N THR A 92 9.63 3.80 -6.32
CA THR A 92 9.24 5.19 -6.60
C THR A 92 9.74 6.15 -5.52
N CYS A 93 10.78 5.77 -4.78
CA CYS A 93 11.36 6.55 -3.68
C CYS A 93 11.89 7.95 -4.06
N LEU A 94 12.28 8.16 -5.33
CA LEU A 94 12.66 9.48 -5.84
C LEU A 94 11.45 10.38 -6.15
N LYS A 95 10.27 9.77 -6.35
CA LYS A 95 9.01 10.47 -6.62
C LYS A 95 8.30 10.82 -5.31
N TYR A 96 8.34 9.93 -4.33
CA TYR A 96 7.70 10.10 -3.02
C TYR A 96 8.73 10.37 -1.92
N TYR A 97 9.12 11.64 -1.77
CA TYR A 97 10.05 12.09 -0.73
C TYR A 97 9.57 11.70 0.67
N GLY A 98 10.51 11.31 1.54
CA GLY A 98 10.21 10.83 2.89
C GLY A 98 9.83 9.35 2.99
N SER A 99 9.84 8.61 1.86
CA SER A 99 9.70 7.15 1.88
C SER A 99 10.90 6.48 2.55
N VAL A 100 10.64 5.36 3.22
CA VAL A 100 11.64 4.50 3.86
C VAL A 100 11.85 3.23 3.03
N PRO A 101 13.07 2.66 3.04
CA PRO A 101 13.30 1.35 2.44
C PRO A 101 12.60 0.26 3.23
N PHE A 102 12.34 -0.88 2.59
CA PHE A 102 11.89 -2.08 3.31
C PHE A 102 12.97 -2.61 4.26
N PRO A 103 12.60 -3.16 5.43
CA PRO A 103 13.55 -3.73 6.40
C PRO A 103 14.22 -5.02 5.90
N THR A 104 13.85 -5.50 4.71
CA THR A 104 14.42 -6.70 4.09
C THR A 104 14.89 -6.43 2.67
N LYS A 105 15.89 -7.18 2.23
CA LYS A 105 16.23 -7.31 0.81
C LYS A 105 15.08 -7.98 0.08
N ARG A 106 14.85 -7.58 -1.17
CA ARG A 106 13.84 -8.22 -2.02
C ARG A 106 14.17 -9.71 -2.20
N PRO A 107 13.20 -10.62 -2.00
CA PRO A 107 13.38 -12.03 -2.33
C PRO A 107 13.71 -12.22 -3.83
N ARG A 108 14.56 -13.20 -4.15
CA ARG A 108 14.99 -13.47 -5.55
C ARG A 108 13.86 -13.96 -6.47
N ASN A 109 12.73 -14.37 -5.90
CA ASN A 109 11.55 -14.83 -6.63
C ASN A 109 10.59 -13.68 -7.01
N PHE A 110 11.05 -12.42 -6.91
CA PHE A 110 10.31 -11.20 -7.26
C PHE A 110 9.01 -10.96 -6.49
N GLN A 111 8.77 -11.72 -5.41
CA GLN A 111 7.59 -11.52 -4.57
C GLN A 111 7.55 -10.10 -4.01
N HIS A 112 6.34 -9.55 -3.92
CA HIS A 112 6.07 -8.24 -3.36
C HIS A 112 4.89 -8.27 -2.39
N VAL A 113 4.79 -7.28 -1.51
CA VAL A 113 3.61 -7.09 -0.66
C VAL A 113 2.37 -6.88 -1.54
N GLY A 114 1.27 -7.55 -1.21
CA GLY A 114 0.03 -7.47 -1.98
C GLY A 114 -0.09 -8.40 -3.19
N GLN A 115 0.86 -9.30 -3.43
CA GLN A 115 0.80 -10.18 -4.59
C GLN A 115 -0.34 -11.22 -4.48
N VAL A 116 -1.20 -11.28 -5.50
CA VAL A 116 -2.17 -12.36 -5.69
C VAL A 116 -1.48 -13.53 -6.42
N PRO A 117 -1.52 -14.77 -5.89
CA PRO A 117 -0.95 -15.91 -6.61
C PRO A 117 -1.70 -16.15 -7.92
N SER A 118 -0.97 -16.23 -9.04
CA SER A 118 -1.50 -16.88 -10.24
C SER A 118 -1.66 -18.38 -9.95
N PRO A 119 -2.77 -19.03 -10.34
CA PRO A 119 -2.92 -20.48 -10.20
C PRO A 119 -1.92 -21.27 -11.06
N PHE A 120 -1.19 -20.60 -11.96
CA PHE A 120 -0.13 -21.21 -12.74
C PHE A 120 1.23 -20.77 -12.19
N PRO A 121 2.05 -21.69 -11.66
CA PRO A 121 3.45 -21.38 -11.40
C PRO A 121 4.09 -20.98 -12.73
N ASN A 122 4.84 -19.88 -12.75
CA ASN A 122 5.67 -19.51 -13.89
C ASN A 122 6.55 -20.72 -14.24
N SER A 123 6.25 -21.39 -15.35
CA SER A 123 7.13 -22.39 -15.93
C SER A 123 8.47 -21.72 -16.25
N PRO A 124 9.60 -22.19 -15.71
CA PRO A 124 10.88 -21.68 -16.14
C PRO A 124 11.18 -22.29 -17.51
N GLY A 125 11.12 -21.48 -18.56
CA GLY A 125 11.65 -21.84 -19.88
C GLY A 125 10.60 -21.92 -20.98
N GLY A 126 10.49 -20.82 -21.71
CA GLY A 126 9.98 -20.80 -23.07
C GLY A 126 10.89 -19.89 -23.90
N ARG A 127 12.07 -20.40 -24.25
CA ARG A 127 12.75 -19.95 -25.47
C ARG A 127 12.04 -20.64 -26.61
N HIS A 128 11.45 -19.87 -27.52
CA HIS A 128 11.55 -20.02 -28.97
C HIS A 128 11.09 -18.71 -29.62
#